data_AF-A0A267GME1-F1
#
_entry.id   AF-A0A267GME1-F1
#
_cell.length_a   1.000
_cell.length_b   1.000
_cell.length_c   1.000
_cell.angle_alpha   90.00
_cell.angle_beta   90.00
_cell.angle_gamma   90.00
#
_symmetry.space_group_name_H-M   'P 1'
#
loop_
_entity.id
_entity.type
_entity.pdbx_description
1 polymer ?
#
loop_
_entity_poly.entity_id
_entity_poly.type
_entity_poly.pdbx_seq_one_letter_code
_entity_poly.pdbx_strand_id
1 'polypeptide(L)'
;MLSKLPNRRRANSYFLLAAVCFAFSIVFTLRSSSRTQSQDSHSVLASSALCLSDLLLKFRIEDSVLHLSAPIYVRLSKPKSVGAACLQKLIGSDAVKNPTAMELHRLSLLSTDEQSHIYRIVHQLHSNFSQMGLELFLAGGSLLGSWRHLGFIPWDADIDFMIQYNQKPLVRQFLVNLSKSEQFNFIDTELTNQHWQLGILCGLVGQNLSARKQCKTIVDFFFGRVKGRVYDRQEAPRKFPIDYVYPLRVRPFGPYLLPAPNQPDQFLTAVYGRDFQSNCLFKYFNHMRTDCSYLSKVHSFVRRLQLTRKGKIIQAELLMKNDQILALFLPEPEGSNFQRQDDSWRE
;
A
#
# COMPACT_ATOMS: atom_id res chain seq x y z
N MET A 1 23.47 -44.43 1.22
CA MET A 1 22.35 -45.36 0.98
C MET A 1 21.28 -44.60 0.20
N LEU A 2 21.29 -44.63 -1.14
CA LEU A 2 20.46 -45.52 -1.99
C LEU A 2 18.98 -45.47 -1.58
N SER A 3 18.10 -44.77 -2.31
CA SER A 3 17.34 -45.26 -3.49
C SER A 3 15.86 -44.84 -3.26
N LYS A 4 14.92 -44.64 -4.19
CA LYS A 4 14.79 -44.84 -5.65
C LYS A 4 13.49 -44.12 -6.07
N LEU A 5 13.50 -43.48 -7.23
CA LEU A 5 12.31 -43.16 -8.03
C LEU A 5 11.63 -44.44 -8.53
N PRO A 6 10.35 -44.36 -8.96
CA PRO A 6 9.86 -45.21 -10.04
C PRO A 6 9.50 -44.39 -11.30
N ASN A 7 10.09 -44.86 -12.40
CA ASN A 7 9.80 -44.59 -13.80
C ASN A 7 8.53 -45.33 -14.26
N ARG A 8 7.69 -44.71 -15.12
CA ARG A 8 6.90 -45.36 -16.19
C ARG A 8 6.51 -44.26 -17.18
N ARG A 9 7.15 -44.15 -18.35
CA ARG A 9 7.08 -44.92 -19.63
C ARG A 9 6.41 -44.06 -20.72
N ARG A 10 7.21 -43.78 -21.75
CA ARG A 10 6.85 -43.18 -23.04
C ARG A 10 5.93 -44.10 -23.84
N ALA A 11 5.07 -43.49 -24.65
CA ALA A 11 4.64 -44.03 -25.95
C ALA A 11 4.69 -42.89 -26.99
N ASN A 12 5.46 -43.11 -28.06
CA ASN A 12 5.46 -42.33 -29.29
C ASN A 12 4.22 -42.71 -30.13
N SER A 13 3.73 -41.81 -30.98
CA SER A 13 3.73 -42.01 -32.46
C SER A 13 2.86 -40.99 -33.22
N TYR A 14 3.55 -40.22 -34.09
CA TYR A 14 3.28 -39.85 -35.49
C TYR A 14 1.95 -39.20 -35.97
N PHE A 15 2.15 -37.99 -36.54
CA PHE A 15 1.65 -37.44 -37.82
C PHE A 15 0.15 -37.43 -38.16
N LEU A 16 -0.38 -36.23 -38.44
CA LEU A 16 -0.86 -35.85 -39.78
C LEU A 16 -1.17 -34.34 -39.87
N LEU A 17 -0.50 -33.69 -40.81
CA LEU A 17 -0.85 -32.37 -41.34
C LEU A 17 -2.14 -32.49 -42.17
N ALA A 18 -3.05 -31.53 -42.02
CA ALA A 18 -4.01 -31.20 -43.07
C ALA A 18 -4.27 -29.69 -43.05
N ALA A 19 -3.69 -29.03 -44.05
CA ALA A 19 -4.05 -27.68 -44.45
C ALA A 19 -5.39 -27.73 -45.20
N VAL A 20 -6.30 -26.80 -44.89
CA VAL A 20 -7.44 -26.50 -45.74
C VAL A 20 -7.51 -24.99 -45.92
N CYS A 21 -7.17 -24.56 -47.14
CA CYS A 21 -7.49 -23.26 -47.69
C CYS A 21 -9.00 -23.19 -47.96
N PHE A 22 -9.64 -22.09 -47.57
CA PHE A 22 -10.83 -21.60 -48.28
C PHE A 22 -10.75 -20.08 -48.43
N ALA A 23 -10.85 -19.65 -49.68
CA ALA A 23 -10.85 -18.27 -50.13
C ALA A 23 -12.28 -17.79 -50.42
N PHE A 24 -12.40 -16.46 -50.53
CA PHE A 24 -13.50 -15.65 -51.08
C PHE A 24 -14.79 -15.48 -50.25
N SER A 25 -14.99 -14.26 -49.76
CA SER A 25 -15.80 -13.26 -50.51
C SER A 25 -15.68 -11.86 -49.89
N ILE A 26 -15.28 -10.91 -50.73
CA ILE A 26 -15.32 -9.48 -50.48
C ILE A 26 -16.78 -9.04 -50.67
N VAL A 27 -17.41 -8.51 -49.62
CA VAL A 27 -18.65 -7.73 -49.76
C VAL A 27 -18.32 -6.29 -49.39
N PHE A 28 -18.31 -5.45 -50.41
CA PHE A 28 -18.38 -4.00 -50.28
C PHE A 28 -19.76 -3.62 -49.76
N THR A 29 -19.82 -3.00 -48.58
CA THR A 29 -20.95 -2.15 -48.18
C THR A 29 -20.44 -0.74 -47.91
N LEU A 30 -20.73 0.16 -48.86
CA LEU A 30 -20.62 1.60 -48.73
C LEU A 30 -21.93 2.15 -48.15
N ARG A 31 -21.87 2.69 -46.92
CA ARG A 31 -22.73 3.73 -46.31
C ARG A 31 -22.43 3.71 -44.81
N SER A 32 -22.27 4.79 -44.06
CA SER A 32 -22.34 6.23 -44.27
C SER A 32 -21.62 6.87 -43.07
N SER A 33 -21.06 8.07 -43.24
CA SER A 33 -20.42 8.83 -42.16
C SER A 33 -21.34 9.07 -40.94
N SER A 34 -20.81 8.95 -39.72
CA SER A 34 -21.17 9.82 -38.58
C SER A 34 -20.17 9.70 -37.41
N ARG A 35 -19.22 10.63 -37.38
CA ARG A 35 -18.97 11.56 -36.25
C ARG A 35 -19.36 11.05 -34.83
N THR A 36 -18.51 10.25 -34.18
CA THR A 36 -18.67 9.87 -32.75
C THR A 36 -17.36 9.80 -31.95
N GLN A 37 -16.32 10.56 -32.31
CA GLN A 37 -15.05 10.57 -31.55
C GLN A 37 -14.78 11.84 -30.72
N SER A 38 -15.62 12.87 -30.81
CA SER A 38 -15.41 14.13 -30.06
C SER A 38 -16.38 14.35 -28.89
N GLN A 39 -17.58 13.76 -28.89
CA GLN A 39 -18.54 13.94 -27.79
C GLN A 39 -18.16 13.14 -26.53
N ASP A 40 -17.54 11.96 -26.69
CA ASP A 40 -17.12 11.12 -25.56
C ASP A 40 -15.91 11.68 -24.80
N SER A 41 -14.95 12.29 -25.49
CA SER A 41 -13.81 12.92 -24.83
C SER A 41 -14.23 14.14 -24.01
N HIS A 42 -15.16 14.95 -24.53
CA HIS A 42 -15.67 16.12 -23.83
C HIS A 42 -16.54 15.75 -22.61
N SER A 43 -17.38 14.72 -22.72
CA SER A 43 -18.22 14.25 -21.60
C SER A 43 -17.41 13.62 -20.47
N VAL A 44 -16.36 12.85 -20.80
CA VAL A 44 -15.45 12.22 -19.81
C VAL A 44 -14.59 13.27 -19.11
N LEU A 45 -14.07 14.27 -19.84
CA LEU A 45 -13.32 15.39 -19.26
C LEU A 45 -14.21 16.25 -18.35
N ALA A 46 -15.45 16.52 -18.76
CA ALA A 46 -16.42 17.25 -17.94
C ALA A 46 -16.76 16.48 -16.65
N SER A 47 -17.06 15.17 -16.75
CA SER A 47 -17.31 14.30 -15.60
C SER A 47 -16.12 14.26 -14.63
N SER A 48 -14.89 14.25 -15.17
CA SER A 48 -13.68 14.31 -14.35
C SER A 48 -13.51 15.62 -13.58
N ALA A 49 -13.74 16.75 -14.23
CA ALA A 49 -13.61 18.07 -13.61
C ALA A 49 -14.70 18.30 -12.54
N LEU A 50 -15.90 17.78 -12.79
CA LEU A 50 -17.02 17.81 -11.85
C LEU A 50 -16.71 16.94 -10.61
N CYS A 51 -16.22 15.72 -10.80
CA CYS A 51 -15.83 14.86 -9.68
C CYS A 51 -14.74 15.52 -8.81
N LEU A 52 -13.70 16.07 -9.43
CA LEU A 52 -12.66 16.75 -8.67
C LEU A 52 -13.22 17.95 -7.88
N SER A 53 -14.06 18.79 -8.51
CA SER A 53 -14.67 19.93 -7.82
C SER A 53 -15.53 19.50 -6.62
N ASP A 54 -16.29 18.42 -6.76
CA ASP A 54 -17.07 17.82 -5.67
C ASP A 54 -16.19 17.35 -4.50
N LEU A 55 -15.07 16.67 -4.81
CA LEU A 55 -14.12 16.23 -3.80
C LEU A 55 -13.47 17.42 -3.08
N LEU A 56 -12.96 18.41 -3.81
CA LEU A 56 -12.34 19.59 -3.21
C LEU A 56 -13.29 20.31 -2.26
N LEU A 57 -14.54 20.51 -2.66
CA LEU A 57 -15.57 21.10 -1.81
C LEU A 57 -15.85 20.25 -0.56
N LYS A 58 -16.02 18.93 -0.72
CA LYS A 58 -16.26 18.01 0.41
C LYS A 58 -15.12 18.01 1.41
N PHE A 59 -13.88 18.12 0.94
CA PHE A 59 -12.68 18.10 1.77
C PHE A 59 -12.18 19.48 2.18
N ARG A 60 -12.87 20.55 1.75
CA ARG A 60 -12.48 21.96 2.00
C ARG A 60 -11.06 22.26 1.53
N ILE A 61 -10.70 21.73 0.36
CA ILE A 61 -9.41 21.95 -0.29
C ILE A 61 -9.60 23.05 -1.32
N GLU A 62 -8.79 24.10 -1.26
CA GLU A 62 -8.80 25.17 -2.25
C GLU A 62 -8.19 24.70 -3.58
N ASP A 63 -8.74 25.13 -4.72
CA ASP A 63 -8.21 24.75 -6.05
C ASP A 63 -6.76 25.25 -6.25
N SER A 64 -6.38 26.33 -5.55
CA SER A 64 -5.04 26.93 -5.54
C SER A 64 -3.96 25.95 -5.06
N VAL A 65 -4.28 25.07 -4.10
CA VAL A 65 -3.29 24.16 -3.51
C VAL A 65 -2.96 22.96 -4.41
N LEU A 66 -3.75 22.71 -5.45
CA LEU A 66 -3.47 21.64 -6.43
C LEU A 66 -2.23 21.91 -7.30
N HIS A 67 -1.73 23.14 -7.27
CA HIS A 67 -0.48 23.49 -7.93
C HIS A 67 0.74 23.31 -7.02
N LEU A 68 0.53 23.06 -5.72
CA LEU A 68 1.63 22.75 -4.81
C LEU A 68 2.19 21.38 -5.15
N SER A 69 3.52 21.26 -5.14
CA SER A 69 4.23 19.98 -5.34
C SER A 69 4.27 19.15 -4.04
N ALA A 70 3.27 19.35 -3.16
CA ALA A 70 3.18 18.72 -1.86
C ALA A 70 1.96 17.79 -1.82
N PRO A 71 2.02 16.69 -1.05
CA PRO A 71 0.90 15.78 -0.91
C PRO A 71 -0.19 16.40 -0.05
N ILE A 72 -1.46 16.14 -0.39
CA ILE A 72 -2.61 16.57 0.41
C ILE A 72 -3.27 15.35 0.99
N TYR A 73 -3.40 15.29 2.33
CA TYR A 73 -4.10 14.21 3.01
C TYR A 73 -5.13 14.77 3.98
N VAL A 74 -6.40 14.44 3.77
CA VAL A 74 -7.51 14.91 4.61
C VAL A 74 -8.38 13.74 5.03
N ARG A 75 -8.58 13.60 6.34
CA ARG A 75 -9.52 12.63 6.94
C ARG A 75 -10.78 13.34 7.39
N LEU A 76 -11.93 12.72 7.14
CA LEU A 76 -13.21 13.26 7.58
C LEU A 76 -13.54 12.76 8.98
N SER A 77 -14.08 13.64 9.82
CA SER A 77 -14.64 13.26 11.14
C SER A 77 -15.93 12.46 11.02
N LYS A 78 -16.66 12.62 9.91
CA LYS A 78 -17.87 11.87 9.58
C LYS A 78 -17.82 11.44 8.11
N PRO A 79 -18.20 10.19 7.77
CA PRO A 79 -18.26 9.72 6.40
C PRO A 79 -19.16 10.61 5.53
N LYS A 80 -18.79 10.79 4.26
CA LYS A 80 -19.59 11.56 3.28
C LYS A 80 -19.98 10.69 2.09
N SER A 81 -21.16 10.92 1.53
CA SER A 81 -21.57 10.28 0.26
C SER A 81 -20.68 10.73 -0.90
N VAL A 82 -20.49 9.84 -1.86
CA VAL A 82 -19.81 10.10 -3.13
C VAL A 82 -20.76 10.85 -4.08
N GLY A 83 -20.31 11.92 -4.72
CA GLY A 83 -21.09 12.60 -5.76
C GLY A 83 -21.25 11.74 -7.02
N ALA A 84 -22.36 11.92 -7.75
CA ALA A 84 -22.71 11.08 -8.91
C ALA A 84 -21.61 11.04 -10.00
N ALA A 85 -20.94 12.17 -10.26
CA ALA A 85 -19.84 12.26 -11.22
C ALA A 85 -18.63 11.39 -10.79
N CYS A 86 -18.30 11.37 -9.50
CA CYS A 86 -17.26 10.49 -8.99
C CYS A 86 -17.70 9.03 -9.01
N LEU A 87 -18.97 8.75 -8.71
CA LEU A 87 -19.51 7.40 -8.71
C LEU A 87 -19.43 6.77 -10.10
N GLN A 88 -19.76 7.50 -11.17
CA GLN A 88 -19.61 7.00 -12.55
C GLN A 88 -18.18 6.56 -12.88
N LYS A 89 -17.17 7.28 -12.36
CA LYS A 89 -15.76 6.89 -12.51
C LYS A 89 -15.35 5.71 -11.63
N LEU A 90 -16.06 5.46 -10.53
CA LEU A 90 -15.80 4.34 -9.62
C LEU A 90 -16.50 3.03 -10.07
N ILE A 91 -17.65 3.12 -10.75
CA ILE A 91 -18.45 1.98 -11.20
C ILE A 91 -17.75 1.14 -12.29
N GLY A 92 -16.69 1.66 -12.93
CA GLY A 92 -15.91 0.95 -13.94
C GLY A 92 -15.07 -0.25 -13.44
N SER A 93 -15.10 -0.56 -12.14
CA SER A 93 -14.39 -1.69 -11.54
C SER A 93 -15.29 -2.44 -10.56
N ASP A 94 -15.62 -3.67 -10.94
CA ASP A 94 -16.10 -4.79 -10.12
C ASP A 94 -17.61 -4.89 -9.83
N ALA A 95 -18.27 -5.75 -10.62
CA ALA A 95 -19.53 -6.38 -10.25
C ALA A 95 -19.29 -7.35 -9.09
N VAL A 96 -19.84 -7.02 -7.92
CA VAL A 96 -19.76 -7.84 -6.71
C VAL A 96 -20.56 -9.13 -6.90
N LYS A 97 -19.89 -10.27 -7.00
CA LYS A 97 -20.51 -11.57 -6.72
C LYS A 97 -20.55 -11.76 -5.20
N ASN A 98 -21.66 -12.23 -4.66
CA ASN A 98 -21.75 -12.56 -3.23
C ASN A 98 -21.21 -13.97 -2.98
N PRO A 99 -20.30 -14.12 -2.02
CA PRO A 99 -20.32 -15.27 -1.13
C PRO A 99 -20.70 -14.82 0.28
N THR A 100 -21.15 -15.79 1.05
CA THR A 100 -21.53 -15.70 2.47
C THR A 100 -20.36 -15.22 3.33
N ALA A 101 -20.14 -13.90 3.37
CA ALA A 101 -19.07 -13.22 4.10
C ALA A 101 -19.34 -13.09 5.61
N MET A 102 -20.09 -14.01 6.23
CA MET A 102 -20.59 -13.82 7.59
C MET A 102 -19.54 -14.13 8.69
N GLU A 103 -18.45 -14.84 8.37
CA GLU A 103 -17.37 -15.17 9.33
C GLU A 103 -16.15 -14.24 9.28
N LEU A 104 -15.95 -13.47 8.21
CA LEU A 104 -14.78 -12.59 8.05
C LEU A 104 -14.96 -11.19 8.68
N HIS A 105 -16.18 -10.86 9.14
CA HIS A 105 -16.58 -9.53 9.63
C HIS A 105 -15.86 -9.07 10.92
N ARG A 106 -15.15 -9.94 11.63
CA ARG A 106 -14.56 -9.68 12.95
C ARG A 106 -13.03 -9.73 13.00
N LEU A 107 -12.35 -9.79 11.86
CA LEU A 107 -10.91 -10.04 11.82
C LEU A 107 -10.04 -8.82 12.12
N SER A 108 -10.60 -7.74 12.67
CA SER A 108 -9.78 -6.63 13.15
C SER A 108 -8.93 -7.09 14.34
N LEU A 109 -7.62 -7.24 14.13
CA LEU A 109 -6.72 -7.73 15.19
C LEU A 109 -6.44 -6.67 16.27
N LEU A 110 -6.54 -5.40 15.89
CA LEU A 110 -6.27 -4.26 16.76
C LEU A 110 -7.54 -3.43 16.97
N SER A 111 -7.83 -3.07 18.22
CA SER A 111 -8.86 -2.08 18.54
C SER A 111 -8.51 -0.68 18.01
N THR A 112 -9.50 0.20 17.89
CA THR A 112 -9.28 1.58 17.43
C THR A 112 -8.29 2.33 18.32
N ASP A 113 -8.33 2.10 19.64
CA ASP A 113 -7.44 2.73 20.61
C ASP A 113 -6.01 2.20 20.48
N GLU A 114 -5.85 0.88 20.30
CA GLU A 114 -4.55 0.27 20.04
C GLU A 114 -3.94 0.81 18.73
N GLN A 115 -4.71 0.82 17.64
CA GLN A 115 -4.25 1.40 16.37
C GLN A 115 -3.83 2.85 16.54
N SER A 116 -4.62 3.66 17.24
CA SER A 116 -4.32 5.08 17.48
C SER A 116 -3.03 5.27 18.29
N HIS A 117 -2.81 4.44 19.31
CA HIS A 117 -1.57 4.47 20.08
C HIS A 117 -0.38 4.04 19.22
N ILE A 118 -0.53 2.96 18.45
CA ILE A 118 0.51 2.44 17.58
C ILE A 118 0.91 3.48 16.51
N TYR A 119 -0.06 4.14 15.88
CA TYR A 119 0.23 5.22 14.92
C TYR A 119 1.05 6.34 15.56
N ARG A 120 0.76 6.72 16.82
CA ARG A 120 1.54 7.73 17.54
C ARG A 120 2.98 7.28 17.79
N ILE A 121 3.19 6.04 18.20
CA ILE A 121 4.52 5.46 18.42
C ILE A 121 5.31 5.44 17.10
N VAL A 122 4.68 4.98 16.02
CA VAL A 122 5.29 4.96 14.69
C VAL A 122 5.69 6.36 14.23
N HIS A 123 4.81 7.35 14.41
CA HIS A 123 5.12 8.73 14.07
C HIS A 123 6.30 9.26 14.89
N GLN A 124 6.34 8.97 16.19
CA GLN A 124 7.47 9.34 17.06
C GLN A 124 8.78 8.65 16.65
N LEU A 125 8.73 7.37 16.28
CA LEU A 125 9.89 6.66 15.73
C LEU A 125 10.40 7.35 14.46
N HIS A 126 9.51 7.65 13.51
CA HIS A 126 9.87 8.39 12.30
C HIS A 126 10.49 9.77 12.62
N SER A 127 9.88 10.55 13.52
CA SER A 127 10.42 11.86 13.94
C SER A 127 11.84 11.74 14.53
N ASN A 128 12.06 10.77 15.41
CA ASN A 128 13.38 10.53 16.00
C ASN A 128 14.41 10.11 14.95
N PHE A 129 14.04 9.23 14.01
CA PHE A 129 14.91 8.84 12.91
C PHE A 129 15.28 10.04 12.05
N SER A 130 14.30 10.87 11.66
CA SER A 130 14.52 12.08 10.87
C SER A 130 15.51 13.04 11.56
N GLN A 131 15.31 13.31 12.85
CA GLN A 131 16.19 14.19 13.65
C GLN A 131 17.63 13.66 13.76
N MET A 132 17.81 12.35 13.69
CA MET A 132 19.14 11.70 13.71
C MET A 132 19.75 11.54 12.31
N GLY A 133 19.08 12.00 11.25
CA GLY A 133 19.50 11.76 9.86
C GLY A 133 19.44 10.29 9.45
N LEU A 134 18.61 9.50 10.14
CA LEU A 134 18.39 8.08 9.87
C LEU A 134 17.20 7.91 8.91
N GLU A 135 17.34 7.01 7.96
CA GLU A 135 16.29 6.71 6.99
C GLU A 135 15.42 5.56 7.49
N LEU A 136 14.11 5.76 7.39
CA LEU A 136 13.09 4.77 7.70
C LEU A 136 11.91 4.97 6.75
N PHE A 137 11.45 3.90 6.10
CA PHE A 137 10.29 3.96 5.21
C PHE A 137 9.42 2.71 5.30
N LEU A 138 8.11 2.88 5.05
CA LEU A 138 7.11 1.82 5.09
C LEU A 138 7.45 0.69 4.14
N ALA A 139 7.33 -0.55 4.62
CA ALA A 139 7.55 -1.76 3.83
C ALA A 139 6.51 -2.82 4.13
N GLY A 140 6.67 -4.01 3.56
CA GLY A 140 5.87 -5.18 3.91
C GLY A 140 4.36 -4.94 3.93
N GLY A 141 3.71 -5.49 4.96
CA GLY A 141 2.28 -5.35 5.22
C GLY A 141 1.90 -3.91 5.54
N SER A 142 2.81 -3.14 6.15
CA SER A 142 2.57 -1.71 6.45
C SER A 142 2.45 -0.82 5.21
N LEU A 143 3.32 -1.01 4.21
CA LEU A 143 3.24 -0.33 2.91
C LEU A 143 2.00 -0.79 2.14
N LEU A 144 1.71 -2.09 2.18
CA LEU A 144 0.50 -2.65 1.58
C LEU A 144 -0.78 -2.09 2.22
N GLY A 145 -0.77 -1.91 3.54
CA GLY A 145 -1.83 -1.26 4.30
C GLY A 145 -1.98 0.20 3.92
N SER A 146 -0.88 0.95 3.87
CA SER A 146 -0.89 2.33 3.34
C SER A 146 -1.46 2.40 1.93
N TRP A 147 -1.19 1.41 1.09
CA TRP A 147 -1.71 1.31 -0.28
C TRP A 147 -3.20 0.98 -0.34
N ARG A 148 -3.68 0.03 0.47
CA ARG A 148 -5.06 -0.48 0.38
C ARG A 148 -6.03 0.19 1.33
N HIS A 149 -5.56 0.75 2.44
CA HIS A 149 -6.38 1.18 3.57
C HIS A 149 -5.99 2.56 4.11
N LEU A 150 -4.97 3.22 3.54
CA LEU A 150 -4.34 4.44 4.08
C LEU A 150 -3.90 4.28 5.55
N GLY A 151 -3.56 3.06 5.97
CA GLY A 151 -3.31 2.68 7.37
C GLY A 151 -3.06 1.19 7.52
N PHE A 152 -3.40 0.60 8.67
CA PHE A 152 -3.30 -0.85 8.87
C PHE A 152 -4.15 -1.64 7.88
N ILE A 153 -3.64 -2.80 7.48
CA ILE A 153 -4.50 -3.88 7.01
C ILE A 153 -5.32 -4.34 8.22
N PRO A 154 -6.66 -4.43 8.13
CA PRO A 154 -7.50 -4.66 9.32
C PRO A 154 -7.14 -5.94 10.10
N TRP A 155 -6.75 -6.99 9.38
CA TRP A 155 -6.37 -8.29 9.94
C TRP A 155 -4.86 -8.47 10.10
N ASP A 156 -4.15 -7.35 10.23
CA ASP A 156 -2.71 -7.32 10.47
C ASP A 156 -2.42 -6.57 11.77
N ALA A 157 -1.29 -6.87 12.40
CA ALA A 157 -0.98 -6.40 13.74
C ALA A 157 0.49 -6.06 13.97
N ASP A 158 1.38 -6.31 13.01
CA ASP A 158 2.77 -5.87 13.04
C ASP A 158 3.00 -4.64 12.15
N ILE A 159 4.19 -4.06 12.28
CA ILE A 159 4.62 -2.89 11.50
C ILE A 159 5.94 -3.20 10.84
N ASP A 160 6.08 -2.88 9.56
CA ASP A 160 7.28 -3.16 8.78
C ASP A 160 7.94 -1.85 8.29
N PHE A 161 9.21 -1.67 8.63
CA PHE A 161 10.05 -0.60 8.12
C PHE A 161 11.32 -1.10 7.47
N MET A 162 11.73 -0.47 6.37
CA MET A 162 13.08 -0.59 5.87
C MET A 162 13.96 0.47 6.52
N ILE A 163 15.19 0.10 6.83
CA ILE A 163 16.27 1.00 7.20
C ILE A 163 17.50 0.77 6.31
N GLN A 164 18.36 1.79 6.24
CA GLN A 164 19.61 1.69 5.50
C GLN A 164 20.61 0.78 6.22
N TYR A 165 21.21 -0.16 5.50
CA TYR A 165 22.13 -1.15 6.05
C TYR A 165 23.37 -0.52 6.69
N ASN A 166 23.89 0.57 6.13
CA ASN A 166 25.04 1.29 6.68
C ASN A 166 24.72 2.08 7.96
N GLN A 167 23.44 2.37 8.24
CA GLN A 167 22.98 3.09 9.43
C GLN A 167 22.69 2.17 10.62
N LYS A 168 22.78 0.85 10.43
CA LYS A 168 22.53 -0.17 11.45
C LYS A 168 23.19 0.11 12.81
N PRO A 169 24.48 0.51 12.91
CA PRO A 169 25.09 0.77 14.23
C PRO A 169 24.35 1.85 15.03
N LEU A 170 23.96 2.96 14.38
CA LEU A 170 23.24 4.07 15.02
C LEU A 170 21.80 3.68 15.35
N VAL A 171 21.10 3.02 14.43
CA VAL A 171 19.74 2.53 14.65
C VAL A 171 19.70 1.55 15.82
N ARG A 172 20.65 0.62 15.88
CA ARG A 172 20.75 -0.34 16.99
C ARG A 172 20.97 0.34 18.33
N GLN A 173 21.88 1.32 18.38
CA GLN A 173 22.14 2.08 19.59
C GLN A 173 20.87 2.82 20.07
N PHE A 174 20.14 3.43 19.12
CA PHE A 174 18.86 4.08 19.41
C PHE A 174 17.84 3.09 19.97
N LEU A 175 17.62 1.93 19.32
CA LEU A 175 16.63 0.94 19.75
C LEU A 175 16.97 0.29 21.11
N VAL A 176 18.26 0.05 21.38
CA VAL A 176 18.75 -0.41 22.69
C VAL A 176 18.47 0.63 23.77
N ASN A 177 18.74 1.91 23.49
CA ASN A 177 18.45 3.00 24.43
C ASN A 177 16.94 3.17 24.66
N LEU A 178 16.13 3.10 23.61
CA LEU A 178 14.67 3.18 23.69
C LEU A 178 14.11 2.05 24.58
N SER A 179 14.72 0.87 24.53
CA SER A 179 14.30 -0.31 25.31
C SER A 179 14.63 -0.27 26.80
N LYS A 180 15.32 0.78 27.26
CA LYS A 180 15.45 1.09 28.70
C LYS A 180 14.10 1.50 29.31
N SER A 181 13.17 2.01 28.49
CA SER A 181 11.80 2.29 28.89
C SER A 181 10.96 1.00 28.96
N GLU A 182 10.04 0.92 29.92
CA GLU A 182 9.13 -0.21 30.08
C GLU A 182 8.20 -0.43 28.87
N GLN A 183 8.02 0.57 28.01
CA GLN A 183 7.10 0.47 26.86
C GLN A 183 7.68 -0.25 25.63
N PHE A 184 9.01 -0.49 25.61
CA PHE A 184 9.73 -0.92 24.40
C PHE A 184 10.68 -2.10 24.64
N ASN A 185 10.70 -3.10 23.76
CA ASN A 185 11.60 -4.26 23.89
C ASN A 185 12.31 -4.59 22.57
N PHE A 186 13.55 -4.12 22.42
CA PHE A 186 14.39 -4.43 21.27
C PHE A 186 14.96 -5.85 21.35
N ILE A 187 14.83 -6.59 20.26
CA ILE A 187 15.34 -7.94 20.10
C ILE A 187 16.16 -7.99 18.80
N ASP A 188 17.43 -8.34 18.92
CA ASP A 188 18.35 -8.47 17.79
C ASP A 188 18.14 -9.83 17.11
N THR A 189 17.18 -9.89 16.20
CA THR A 189 16.79 -11.12 15.47
C THR A 189 17.44 -11.23 14.09
N GLU A 190 18.51 -10.48 13.81
CA GLU A 190 19.08 -10.43 12.47
C GLU A 190 19.54 -11.81 11.96
N LEU A 191 20.18 -12.59 12.82
CA LEU A 191 20.71 -13.90 12.43
C LEU A 191 19.61 -14.95 12.22
N THR A 192 18.47 -14.82 12.90
CA THR A 192 17.37 -15.79 12.83
C THR A 192 16.32 -15.39 11.79
N ASN A 193 16.03 -14.10 11.66
CA ASN A 193 14.90 -13.58 10.90
C ASN A 193 15.30 -12.58 9.79
N GLN A 194 16.58 -12.22 9.67
CA GLN A 194 17.08 -11.26 8.67
C GLN A 194 16.55 -9.82 8.82
N HIS A 195 15.95 -9.48 9.96
CA HIS A 195 15.52 -8.15 10.38
C HIS A 195 15.68 -8.02 11.89
N TRP A 196 15.47 -6.82 12.45
CA TRP A 196 15.36 -6.61 13.89
C TRP A 196 13.92 -6.42 14.34
N GLN A 197 13.65 -6.63 15.63
CA GLN A 197 12.33 -6.46 16.22
C GLN A 197 12.34 -5.47 17.37
N LEU A 198 11.36 -4.58 17.39
CA LEU A 198 11.03 -3.76 18.55
C LEU A 198 9.60 -4.09 18.99
N GLY A 199 9.47 -4.78 20.12
CA GLY A 199 8.19 -4.88 20.80
C GLY A 199 7.76 -3.50 21.30
N ILE A 200 6.52 -3.13 21.06
CA ILE A 200 5.93 -1.88 21.56
C ILE A 200 4.66 -2.16 22.36
N LEU A 201 4.19 -1.17 23.11
CA LEU A 201 3.08 -1.32 24.07
C LEU A 201 3.36 -2.48 25.05
N CYS A 202 4.58 -2.52 25.55
CA CYS A 202 5.01 -3.55 26.47
C CYS A 202 4.53 -3.29 27.90
N GLY A 203 4.32 -4.36 28.64
CA GLY A 203 4.08 -4.36 30.08
C GLY A 203 4.77 -5.54 30.75
N LEU A 204 4.98 -5.44 32.06
CA LEU A 204 5.47 -6.56 32.86
C LEU A 204 4.31 -7.51 33.16
N VAL A 205 4.51 -8.80 32.86
CA VAL A 205 3.56 -9.87 33.14
C VAL A 205 4.27 -10.95 33.94
N GLY A 206 3.63 -11.42 35.01
CA GLY A 206 4.19 -12.38 35.96
C GLY A 206 4.40 -11.77 37.36
N GLN A 207 4.84 -12.59 38.31
CA GLN A 207 5.10 -12.16 39.70
C GLN A 207 6.59 -12.30 40.04
N ASN A 208 7.12 -11.33 40.81
CA ASN A 208 8.49 -11.34 41.36
C ASN A 208 9.57 -11.60 40.30
N LEU A 209 10.53 -12.49 40.59
CA LEU A 209 11.69 -12.84 39.74
C LEU A 209 11.31 -13.49 38.39
N SER A 210 10.03 -13.77 38.15
CA SER A 210 9.53 -14.35 36.88
C SER A 210 8.87 -13.33 35.95
N ALA A 211 8.82 -12.05 36.34
CA ALA A 211 8.24 -10.99 35.51
C ALA A 211 8.95 -10.90 34.16
N ARG A 212 8.19 -11.05 33.08
CA ARG A 212 8.67 -10.93 31.71
C ARG A 212 7.99 -9.76 31.03
N LYS A 213 8.74 -9.10 30.16
CA LYS A 213 8.21 -8.05 29.30
C LYS A 213 7.41 -8.70 28.18
N GLN A 214 6.10 -8.46 28.17
CA GLN A 214 5.21 -8.89 27.08
C GLN A 214 4.76 -7.66 26.30
N CYS A 215 4.92 -7.70 24.98
CA CYS A 215 4.55 -6.60 24.08
C CYS A 215 3.36 -7.02 23.22
N LYS A 216 2.48 -6.06 22.92
CA LYS A 216 1.26 -6.33 22.15
C LYS A 216 1.50 -6.45 20.65
N THR A 217 2.52 -5.78 20.14
CA THR A 217 2.83 -5.68 18.72
C THR A 217 4.32 -5.50 18.51
N ILE A 218 4.77 -5.79 17.29
CA ILE A 218 6.16 -5.78 16.86
C ILE A 218 6.31 -4.77 15.73
N VAL A 219 7.40 -4.01 15.79
CA VAL A 219 7.92 -3.25 14.66
C VAL A 219 9.15 -3.98 14.13
N ASP A 220 9.04 -4.50 12.92
CA ASP A 220 10.11 -5.16 12.18
C ASP A 220 10.92 -4.12 11.40
N PHE A 221 12.25 -4.13 11.59
CA PHE A 221 13.20 -3.29 10.88
C PHE A 221 14.05 -4.15 9.95
N PHE A 222 13.68 -4.19 8.66
CA PHE A 222 14.47 -4.90 7.66
C PHE A 222 15.49 -3.99 7.01
N PHE A 223 16.48 -4.61 6.37
CA PHE A 223 17.67 -3.92 5.91
C PHE A 223 17.72 -3.86 4.38
N GLY A 224 17.98 -2.66 3.86
CA GLY A 224 18.25 -2.44 2.45
C GLY A 224 19.53 -1.65 2.23
N ARG A 225 20.10 -1.76 1.03
CA ARG A 225 21.28 -0.98 0.62
C ARG A 225 21.23 -0.69 -0.87
N VAL A 226 21.85 0.41 -1.27
CA VAL A 226 22.01 0.74 -2.69
C VAL A 226 23.33 0.16 -3.21
N LYS A 227 23.28 -0.52 -4.36
CA LYS A 227 24.44 -1.00 -5.13
C LYS A 227 24.31 -0.53 -6.57
N GLY A 228 24.91 0.62 -6.90
CA GLY A 228 24.75 1.25 -8.20
C GLY A 228 23.27 1.61 -8.45
N ARG A 229 22.67 1.05 -9.50
CA ARG A 229 21.25 1.26 -9.85
C ARG A 229 20.28 0.25 -9.22
N VAL A 230 20.73 -0.56 -8.27
CA VAL A 230 19.93 -1.62 -7.65
C VAL A 230 19.72 -1.32 -6.17
N TYR A 231 18.48 -1.46 -5.71
CA TYR A 231 18.17 -1.58 -4.29
C TYR A 231 18.24 -3.06 -3.89
N ASP A 232 19.12 -3.37 -2.93
CA ASP A 232 19.44 -4.73 -2.46
C ASP A 232 18.94 -4.91 -1.02
N ARG A 233 17.91 -5.72 -0.84
CA ARG A 233 17.31 -6.12 0.44
C ARG A 233 17.94 -7.41 0.96
N GLN A 234 17.94 -7.55 2.28
CA GLN A 234 18.38 -8.78 2.91
C GLN A 234 17.40 -9.94 2.65
N GLU A 235 16.10 -9.66 2.73
CA GLU A 235 15.03 -10.62 2.46
C GLU A 235 14.63 -10.70 0.98
N ALA A 236 13.98 -11.81 0.58
CA ALA A 236 13.46 -11.98 -0.76
C ALA A 236 12.17 -11.12 -0.99
N PRO A 237 11.94 -10.63 -2.23
CA PRO A 237 12.88 -10.57 -3.35
C PRO A 237 14.02 -9.61 -3.03
N ARG A 238 15.26 -10.06 -3.27
CA ARG A 238 16.45 -9.34 -2.79
C ARG A 238 16.79 -8.10 -3.61
N LYS A 239 16.38 -8.00 -4.88
CA LYS A 239 16.88 -6.94 -5.78
C LYS A 239 15.79 -6.41 -6.71
N PHE A 240 15.74 -5.08 -6.84
CA PHE A 240 14.92 -4.37 -7.84
C PHE A 240 15.52 -3.00 -8.17
N PRO A 241 15.05 -2.31 -9.23
CA PRO A 241 15.56 -1.02 -9.62
C PRO A 241 15.51 0.00 -8.48
N ILE A 242 16.56 0.82 -8.37
CA ILE A 242 16.65 1.87 -7.34
C ILE A 242 15.47 2.86 -7.44
N ASP A 243 14.98 3.12 -8.65
CA ASP A 243 13.89 4.06 -8.93
C ASP A 243 12.55 3.62 -8.30
N TYR A 244 12.43 2.34 -7.89
CA TYR A 244 11.26 1.87 -7.14
C TYR A 244 11.25 2.44 -5.73
N VAL A 245 12.43 2.72 -5.15
CA VAL A 245 12.61 3.21 -3.79
C VAL A 245 12.88 4.70 -3.75
N TYR A 246 13.86 5.18 -4.51
CA TYR A 246 14.32 6.57 -4.42
C TYR A 246 13.87 7.44 -5.61
N PRO A 247 13.66 8.75 -5.37
CA PRO A 247 13.61 9.39 -4.05
C PRO A 247 12.40 8.91 -3.24
N LEU A 248 12.54 8.79 -1.92
CA LEU A 248 11.41 8.42 -1.07
C LEU A 248 10.29 9.46 -1.21
N ARG A 249 9.05 9.00 -1.20
CA ARG A 249 7.85 9.86 -1.11
C ARG A 249 7.18 9.66 0.23
N VAL A 250 6.10 10.39 0.50
CA VAL A 250 5.27 10.14 1.68
C VAL A 250 3.92 9.53 1.30
N ARG A 251 3.39 8.68 2.18
CA ARG A 251 2.05 8.14 2.07
C ARG A 251 1.33 8.15 3.42
N PRO A 252 -0.02 8.19 3.42
CA PRO A 252 -0.80 8.02 4.63
C PRO A 252 -0.56 6.66 5.29
N PHE A 253 -0.40 6.69 6.61
CA PHE A 253 -0.50 5.53 7.48
C PHE A 253 -1.25 5.94 8.75
N GLY A 254 -2.57 5.73 8.74
CA GLY A 254 -3.46 6.23 9.77
C GLY A 254 -3.59 7.76 9.68
N PRO A 255 -3.39 8.51 10.78
CA PRO A 255 -3.46 9.98 10.75
C PRO A 255 -2.18 10.65 10.25
N TYR A 256 -1.08 9.92 10.04
CA TYR A 256 0.23 10.50 9.72
C TYR A 256 0.65 10.23 8.28
N LEU A 257 1.52 11.08 7.75
CA LEU A 257 2.26 10.83 6.52
C LEU A 257 3.63 10.25 6.90
N LEU A 258 3.98 9.11 6.31
CA LEU A 258 5.25 8.44 6.56
C LEU A 258 6.01 8.22 5.25
N PRO A 259 7.36 8.16 5.28
CA PRO A 259 8.14 7.86 4.11
C PRO A 259 7.77 6.48 3.55
N ALA A 260 7.75 6.38 2.23
CA ALA A 260 7.42 5.21 1.45
C ALA A 260 8.30 5.19 0.17
N PRO A 261 8.46 4.03 -0.47
CA PRO A 261 9.16 3.92 -1.76
C PRO A 261 8.57 4.88 -2.82
N ASN A 262 9.42 5.37 -3.73
CA ASN A 262 9.06 6.25 -4.84
C ASN A 262 7.91 5.70 -5.71
N GLN A 263 7.93 4.39 -5.97
CA GLN A 263 6.94 3.68 -6.78
C GLN A 263 6.37 2.52 -5.96
N PRO A 264 5.42 2.80 -5.04
CA PRO A 264 4.90 1.80 -4.12
C PRO A 264 4.22 0.62 -4.85
N ASP A 265 3.58 0.87 -5.99
CA ASP A 265 2.95 -0.16 -6.82
C ASP A 265 3.99 -1.14 -7.40
N GLN A 266 5.10 -0.62 -7.91
CA GLN A 266 6.19 -1.42 -8.47
C GLN A 266 6.91 -2.19 -7.36
N PHE A 267 7.17 -1.53 -6.23
CA PHE A 267 7.74 -2.17 -5.04
C PHE A 267 6.85 -3.31 -4.52
N LEU A 268 5.55 -3.06 -4.33
CA LEU A 268 4.60 -4.06 -3.87
C LEU A 268 4.40 -5.19 -4.89
N THR A 269 4.41 -4.88 -6.19
CA THR A 269 4.36 -5.89 -7.26
C THR A 269 5.57 -6.82 -7.20
N ALA A 270 6.77 -6.28 -6.95
CA ALA A 270 7.97 -7.09 -6.80
C ALA A 270 7.86 -8.03 -5.60
N VAL A 271 7.38 -7.52 -4.45
CA VAL A 271 7.29 -8.27 -3.18
C VAL A 271 6.17 -9.30 -3.16
N TYR A 272 4.96 -8.91 -3.59
CA TYR A 272 3.73 -9.69 -3.42
C TYR A 272 3.17 -10.29 -4.71
N GLY A 273 3.70 -9.91 -5.88
CA GLY A 273 3.15 -10.27 -7.17
C GLY A 273 2.13 -9.25 -7.71
N ARG A 274 1.74 -9.40 -8.98
CA ARG A 274 0.86 -8.43 -9.68
C ARG A 274 -0.56 -8.40 -9.14
N ASP A 275 -0.98 -9.44 -8.45
CA ASP A 275 -2.28 -9.61 -7.81
C ASP A 275 -2.26 -9.21 -6.33
N PHE A 276 -1.22 -8.51 -5.83
CA PHE A 276 -1.45 -7.60 -4.71
C PHE A 276 -2.59 -6.61 -5.11
N GLN A 277 -3.01 -5.59 -4.39
CA GLN A 277 -4.30 -4.90 -4.68
C GLN A 277 -5.57 -5.80 -4.56
N SER A 278 -5.76 -6.83 -5.39
CA SER A 278 -6.98 -7.67 -5.42
C SER A 278 -6.90 -8.93 -4.56
N ASN A 279 -5.71 -9.47 -4.28
CA ASN A 279 -5.54 -10.66 -3.44
C ASN A 279 -5.28 -10.25 -1.97
N CYS A 280 -6.23 -10.56 -1.09
CA CYS A 280 -6.14 -10.31 0.34
C CYS A 280 -5.65 -11.56 1.06
N LEU A 281 -4.44 -11.48 1.61
CA LEU A 281 -3.78 -12.54 2.37
C LEU A 281 -3.99 -12.34 3.87
N PHE A 282 -4.43 -13.39 4.55
CA PHE A 282 -4.61 -13.42 5.99
C PHE A 282 -3.47 -14.21 6.65
N LYS A 283 -2.33 -13.54 6.88
CA LYS A 283 -1.10 -14.13 7.46
C LYS A 283 -1.39 -14.90 8.75
N TYR A 284 -2.18 -14.32 9.66
CA TYR A 284 -2.51 -14.91 10.96
C TYR A 284 -3.66 -15.94 10.92
N PHE A 285 -4.28 -16.17 9.77
CA PHE A 285 -5.40 -17.11 9.62
C PHE A 285 -5.08 -18.16 8.55
N ASN A 286 -4.09 -19.00 8.85
CA ASN A 286 -3.63 -20.10 7.98
C ASN A 286 -3.26 -19.69 6.55
N HIS A 287 -2.77 -18.45 6.38
CA HIS A 287 -2.41 -17.89 5.07
C HIS A 287 -3.56 -17.95 4.04
N MET A 288 -4.81 -17.85 4.52
CA MET A 288 -5.98 -17.84 3.65
C MET A 288 -5.94 -16.66 2.70
N ARG A 289 -6.43 -16.87 1.48
CA ARG A 289 -6.49 -15.85 0.42
C ARG A 289 -7.91 -15.67 -0.05
N THR A 290 -8.28 -14.42 -0.33
CA THR A 290 -9.59 -14.08 -0.89
C THR A 290 -9.49 -12.85 -1.78
N ASP A 291 -10.47 -12.67 -2.65
CA ASP A 291 -10.61 -11.41 -3.40
C ASP A 291 -10.97 -10.28 -2.44
N CYS A 292 -10.19 -9.20 -2.46
CA CYS A 292 -10.39 -8.05 -1.59
C CYS A 292 -11.74 -7.36 -1.81
N SER A 293 -12.37 -7.50 -2.98
CA SER A 293 -13.71 -6.96 -3.26
C SER A 293 -14.77 -7.53 -2.32
N TYR A 294 -14.60 -8.77 -1.84
CA TYR A 294 -15.52 -9.36 -0.87
C TYR A 294 -15.47 -8.68 0.52
N LEU A 295 -14.39 -7.96 0.80
CA LEU A 295 -14.14 -7.32 2.09
C LEU A 295 -14.53 -5.83 2.10
N SER A 296 -14.86 -5.23 0.95
CA SER A 296 -15.15 -3.79 0.85
C SER A 296 -16.43 -3.35 1.55
N LYS A 297 -17.32 -4.30 1.88
CA LYS A 297 -18.53 -4.06 2.70
C LYS A 297 -18.20 -3.95 4.20
N VAL A 298 -17.07 -4.51 4.63
CA VAL A 298 -16.69 -4.63 6.04
C VAL A 298 -15.59 -3.65 6.40
N HIS A 299 -14.59 -3.59 5.53
CA HIS A 299 -13.37 -2.84 5.73
C HIS A 299 -13.29 -1.72 4.70
N SER A 300 -12.64 -0.63 5.09
CA SER A 300 -12.40 0.49 4.18
C SER A 300 -11.28 0.16 3.21
N PHE A 301 -11.47 0.40 1.93
CA PHE A 301 -10.46 0.24 0.89
C PHE A 301 -10.25 1.53 0.12
N VAL A 302 -9.02 1.73 -0.35
CA VAL A 302 -8.66 2.79 -1.27
C VAL A 302 -9.27 2.51 -2.65
N ARG A 303 -9.88 3.54 -3.23
CA ARG A 303 -10.27 3.62 -4.64
C ARG A 303 -9.45 4.72 -5.30
N ARG A 304 -8.80 4.39 -6.42
CA ARG A 304 -7.93 5.32 -7.14
C ARG A 304 -8.68 5.91 -8.31
N LEU A 305 -8.56 7.23 -8.47
CA LEU A 305 -9.17 7.99 -9.54
C LEU A 305 -8.10 8.80 -10.24
N GLN A 306 -8.09 8.72 -11.57
CA GLN A 306 -7.38 9.67 -12.40
C GLN A 306 -8.32 10.81 -12.77
N LEU A 307 -8.03 11.98 -12.23
CA LEU A 307 -8.81 13.20 -12.42
C LEU A 307 -8.04 14.18 -13.32
N THR A 308 -8.76 15.12 -13.93
CA THR A 308 -8.16 16.13 -14.81
C THR A 308 -8.68 17.52 -14.46
N ARG A 309 -7.75 18.48 -14.34
CA ARG A 309 -8.04 19.89 -14.08
C ARG A 309 -7.14 20.75 -14.95
N LYS A 310 -7.70 21.61 -15.79
CA LYS A 310 -6.93 22.51 -16.68
C LYS A 310 -5.82 21.77 -17.46
N GLY A 311 -6.12 20.58 -17.99
CA GLY A 311 -5.17 19.74 -18.74
C GLY A 311 -4.14 18.97 -17.92
N LYS A 312 -4.07 19.17 -16.59
CA LYS A 312 -3.20 18.39 -15.70
C LYS A 312 -3.92 17.16 -15.16
N ILE A 313 -3.22 16.03 -15.14
CA ILE A 313 -3.68 14.80 -14.50
C ILE A 313 -3.40 14.91 -12.99
N ILE A 314 -4.42 14.60 -12.18
CA ILE A 314 -4.34 14.54 -10.73
C ILE A 314 -4.73 13.13 -10.31
N GLN A 315 -3.80 12.43 -9.67
CA GLN A 315 -4.10 11.15 -9.03
C GLN A 315 -4.80 11.43 -7.70
N ALA A 316 -5.91 10.74 -7.45
CA ALA A 316 -6.63 10.84 -6.19
C ALA A 316 -6.88 9.45 -5.62
N GLU A 317 -6.59 9.29 -4.34
CA GLU A 317 -6.86 8.07 -3.58
C GLU A 317 -7.95 8.35 -2.55
N LEU A 318 -9.10 7.69 -2.68
CA LEU A 318 -10.25 7.82 -1.79
C LEU A 318 -10.33 6.61 -0.88
N LEU A 319 -10.24 6.79 0.44
CA LEU A 319 -10.55 5.72 1.38
C LEU A 319 -12.07 5.60 1.50
N MET A 320 -12.61 4.44 1.11
CA MET A 320 -14.06 4.22 1.03
C MET A 320 -14.51 3.00 1.81
N LYS A 321 -15.70 3.08 2.42
CA LYS A 321 -16.41 1.96 3.04
C LYS A 321 -17.90 2.12 2.81
N ASN A 322 -18.58 1.07 2.32
CA ASN A 322 -20.02 1.10 2.04
C ASN A 322 -20.46 2.33 1.23
N ASP A 323 -19.74 2.62 0.14
CA ASP A 323 -19.97 3.78 -0.75
C ASP A 323 -19.89 5.16 -0.08
N GLN A 324 -19.32 5.21 1.14
CA GLN A 324 -19.00 6.45 1.83
C GLN A 324 -17.50 6.72 1.80
N ILE A 325 -17.15 7.98 1.59
CA ILE A 325 -15.77 8.47 1.61
C ILE A 325 -15.40 8.82 3.05
N LEU A 326 -14.22 8.35 3.47
CA LEU A 326 -13.64 8.56 4.80
C LEU A 326 -12.42 9.48 4.75
N ALA A 327 -11.63 9.40 3.70
CA ALA A 327 -10.43 10.22 3.52
C ALA A 327 -10.09 10.41 2.04
N LEU A 328 -9.35 11.48 1.75
CA LEU A 328 -8.78 11.79 0.45
C LEU A 328 -7.28 11.98 0.60
N PHE A 329 -6.52 11.30 -0.26
CA PHE A 329 -5.10 11.51 -0.43
C PHE A 329 -4.81 11.89 -1.89
N LEU A 330 -4.16 13.03 -2.09
CA LEU A 330 -3.61 13.48 -3.36
C LEU A 330 -2.08 13.35 -3.24
N PRO A 331 -1.46 12.32 -3.85
CA PRO A 331 -0.01 12.17 -3.82
C PRO A 331 0.67 13.30 -4.60
N GLU A 332 1.95 13.51 -4.29
CA GLU A 332 2.81 14.37 -5.09
C GLU A 332 2.87 13.88 -6.55
N PRO A 333 2.91 14.80 -7.53
CA PRO A 333 3.07 14.44 -8.94
C PRO A 333 4.35 13.63 -9.18
N GLU A 334 4.29 12.65 -10.08
CA GLU A 334 5.50 11.94 -10.48
C GLU A 334 6.54 12.91 -11.08
N GLY A 335 7.79 12.80 -10.63
CA GLY A 335 8.88 13.65 -11.08
C GLY A 335 8.95 15.03 -10.38
N SER A 336 8.10 15.32 -9.39
CA SER A 336 8.33 16.47 -8.53
C SER A 336 9.61 16.26 -7.71
N ASN A 337 10.59 17.13 -7.90
CA ASN A 337 11.74 17.26 -7.01
C ASN A 337 11.31 18.00 -5.75
N PHE A 338 10.38 17.43 -4.97
CA PHE A 338 10.22 17.86 -3.58
C PHE A 338 11.47 17.38 -2.81
N GLN A 339 12.57 18.11 -3.00
CA GLN A 339 13.66 18.08 -2.05
C GLN A 339 13.09 18.64 -0.76
N ARG A 340 13.10 17.84 0.30
CA ARG A 340 12.94 18.34 1.67
C ARG A 340 14.05 19.34 1.95
N GLN A 341 13.88 20.58 1.50
CA GLN A 341 14.47 21.73 2.15
C GLN A 341 13.63 21.99 3.38
N ASP A 342 14.26 21.79 4.53
CA ASP A 342 13.82 22.21 5.86
C ASP A 342 12.72 21.39 6.56
N ASP A 343 13.08 20.94 7.75
CA ASP A 343 12.22 20.37 8.78
C ASP A 343 11.32 21.47 9.41
N SER A 344 10.57 22.20 8.61
CA SER A 344 9.71 23.30 9.06
C SER A 344 8.28 22.87 9.43
N TRP A 345 8.11 21.64 9.93
CA TRP A 345 6.92 21.27 10.73
C TRP A 345 7.26 21.31 12.22
N ARG A 346 7.90 22.41 12.63
CA ARG A 346 7.94 22.88 14.00
C ARG A 346 6.88 23.97 14.14
N GLU A 347 5.69 23.56 14.59
CA GLU A 347 4.83 24.24 15.58
C GLU A 347 3.51 23.49 15.74
#